data_AF-A0A328YRF6-F1
#
_entry.id   AF-A0A328YRF6-F1
#
_cell.length_a   1.000
_cell.length_b   1.000
_cell.length_c   1.000
_cell.angle_alpha   90.00
_cell.angle_beta   90.00
_cell.angle_gamma   90.00
#
_symmetry.space_group_name_H-M   'P 1'
#
loop_
_entity.id
_entity.type
_entity.pdbx_description
1 polymer ?
#
loop_
_entity_poly.entity_id
_entity_poly.type
_entity_poly.pdbx_seq_one_letter_code
_entity_poly.pdbx_strand_id
1 'polypeptide(L)'
;MAALPIAAPHPSEAPPTQAARPGGDGDISLVNLAARQRMLSQRIVLQTVLAVQGQAAQAPAARKTLALFESSQARLVDTPRHVDAATARAVEAVYQGPRGVAATIDAFARQAHAALDLAEQGSPRAADALATLVAGTDGVLDALNAATTVFDQIQRNQSDTMMRELSHIVESIQTVAREAKVVSFNAQVMAARAAEHGREFAVVANVLSGITTEIDRLSLQAVSLAGRGRQAA
;
A
#
# COMPACT_ATOMS: atom_id res chain seq x y z
N MET A 1 -10.41 46.19 -50.16
CA MET A 1 -9.48 45.07 -49.94
C MET A 1 -8.42 45.53 -48.96
N ALA A 2 -8.58 45.21 -47.67
CA ALA A 2 -7.61 45.50 -46.62
C ALA A 2 -7.49 44.23 -45.77
N ALA A 3 -6.29 43.69 -45.70
CA ALA A 3 -5.97 42.44 -45.03
C ALA A 3 -5.94 42.63 -43.51
N LEU A 4 -6.62 41.74 -42.78
CA LEU A 4 -6.52 41.60 -41.33
C LEU A 4 -5.19 40.90 -40.96
N PRO A 5 -4.47 41.34 -39.91
CA PRO A 5 -3.25 40.69 -39.47
C PRO A 5 -3.51 39.42 -38.65
N ILE A 6 -2.55 38.51 -38.75
CA ILE A 6 -2.50 37.15 -38.21
C ILE A 6 -2.39 37.16 -36.68
N ALA A 7 -3.20 36.34 -36.01
CA ALA A 7 -3.16 36.14 -34.56
C ALA A 7 -1.85 35.43 -34.13
N ALA A 8 -1.21 35.96 -33.08
CA ALA A 8 -0.07 35.32 -32.42
C ALA A 8 -0.52 34.10 -31.59
N PRO A 9 0.28 33.01 -31.53
CA PRO A 9 -0.07 31.85 -30.71
C PRO A 9 0.18 32.14 -29.22
N HIS A 10 -0.81 31.81 -28.39
CA HIS A 10 -0.69 31.83 -26.93
C HIS A 10 0.40 30.82 -26.48
N PRO A 11 1.19 31.13 -25.44
CA PRO A 11 2.16 30.19 -24.91
C PRO A 11 1.43 29.00 -24.27
N SER A 12 1.78 27.78 -24.72
CA SER A 12 1.29 26.52 -24.18
C SER A 12 1.76 26.37 -22.74
N GLU A 13 0.82 26.49 -21.80
CA GLU A 13 1.03 26.14 -20.39
C GLU A 13 1.44 24.67 -20.30
N ALA A 14 2.59 24.41 -19.69
CA ALA A 14 3.08 23.06 -19.44
C ALA A 14 2.10 22.32 -18.51
N PRO A 15 1.87 21.00 -18.70
CA PRO A 15 0.98 20.27 -17.83
C PRO A 15 1.55 20.25 -16.40
N PRO A 16 0.69 20.30 -15.36
CA PRO A 16 1.16 20.26 -13.99
C PRO A 16 1.89 18.94 -13.73
N THR A 17 3.07 19.08 -13.13
CA THR A 17 3.93 17.99 -12.67
C THR A 17 3.09 16.97 -11.89
N GLN A 18 3.17 15.71 -12.30
CA GLN A 18 2.55 14.59 -11.58
C GLN A 18 3.04 14.63 -10.13
N ALA A 19 2.15 15.07 -9.23
CA ALA A 19 2.33 14.87 -7.81
C ALA A 19 2.45 13.36 -7.59
N ALA A 20 3.56 12.94 -6.98
CA ALA A 20 3.81 11.56 -6.59
C ALA A 20 2.59 11.04 -5.82
N ARG A 21 1.97 9.97 -6.32
CA ARG A 21 0.84 9.30 -5.66
C ARG A 21 1.33 8.74 -4.33
N PRO A 22 0.83 9.20 -3.16
CA PRO A 22 1.10 8.52 -1.91
C PRO A 22 0.03 7.43 -1.71
N GLY A 23 0.47 6.21 -1.43
CA GLY A 23 -0.39 5.14 -0.91
C GLY A 23 -1.20 4.37 -1.96
N GLY A 24 -0.74 3.17 -2.29
CA GLY A 24 -1.58 2.22 -3.06
C GLY A 24 -0.90 0.89 -3.34
N ASP A 25 0.32 0.94 -3.89
CA ASP A 25 1.02 -0.29 -4.30
C ASP A 25 2.03 -0.81 -3.27
N GLY A 26 2.51 0.08 -2.38
CA GLY A 26 3.46 -0.29 -1.32
C GLY A 26 2.83 -1.13 -0.21
N ASP A 27 1.67 -0.73 0.30
CA ASP A 27 1.12 -1.31 1.54
C ASP A 27 0.51 -2.71 1.33
N ILE A 28 -0.25 -2.91 0.25
CA ILE A 28 -0.72 -4.24 -0.16
C ILE A 28 0.46 -5.16 -0.48
N SER A 29 1.57 -4.60 -0.95
CA SER A 29 2.80 -5.35 -1.21
C SER A 29 3.47 -5.83 0.08
N LEU A 30 3.44 -5.05 1.17
CA LEU A 30 4.10 -5.39 2.44
C LEU A 30 3.47 -6.58 3.16
N VAL A 31 2.13 -6.62 3.28
CA VAL A 31 1.42 -7.78 3.84
C VAL A 31 1.65 -9.02 3.00
N ASN A 32 1.53 -8.91 1.68
CA ASN A 32 1.82 -10.01 0.77
C ASN A 32 3.29 -10.47 0.83
N LEU A 33 4.21 -9.56 1.11
CA LEU A 33 5.63 -9.86 1.28
C LEU A 33 5.87 -10.65 2.58
N ALA A 34 5.27 -10.20 3.69
CA ALA A 34 5.33 -10.86 4.99
C ALA A 34 4.69 -12.25 4.96
N ALA A 35 3.51 -12.39 4.34
CA ALA A 35 2.84 -13.68 4.19
C ALA A 35 3.68 -14.68 3.36
N ARG A 36 4.30 -14.21 2.26
CA ARG A 36 5.18 -15.04 1.42
C ARG A 36 6.41 -15.56 2.17
N GLN A 37 6.89 -14.88 3.21
CA GLN A 37 8.05 -15.34 3.97
C GLN A 37 7.84 -16.72 4.60
N ARG A 38 6.62 -17.06 5.05
CA ARG A 38 6.32 -18.38 5.64
C ARG A 38 6.45 -19.50 4.63
N MET A 39 5.95 -19.26 3.42
CA MET A 39 6.09 -20.22 2.33
C MET A 39 7.57 -20.37 1.94
N LEU A 40 8.31 -19.25 1.87
CA LEU A 40 9.75 -19.28 1.57
C LEU A 40 10.53 -20.02 2.65
N SER A 41 10.26 -19.82 3.94
CA SER A 41 10.97 -20.51 5.04
C SER A 41 10.75 -22.03 4.99
N GLN A 42 9.51 -22.48 4.81
CA GLN A 42 9.20 -23.90 4.63
C GLN A 42 9.88 -24.49 3.38
N ARG A 43 9.86 -23.74 2.28
CA ARG A 43 10.50 -24.15 1.03
C ARG A 43 12.02 -24.25 1.19
N ILE A 44 12.66 -23.33 1.92
CA ILE A 44 14.09 -23.40 2.26
C ILE A 44 14.37 -24.68 3.05
N VAL A 45 13.60 -24.98 4.10
CA VAL A 45 13.77 -26.20 4.90
C VAL A 45 13.68 -27.44 4.01
N LEU A 46 12.62 -27.55 3.20
CA LEU A 46 12.42 -28.69 2.29
C LEU A 46 13.59 -28.84 1.30
N GLN A 47 14.00 -27.75 0.64
CA GLN A 47 15.09 -27.80 -0.34
C GLN A 47 16.43 -28.15 0.33
N THR A 48 16.68 -27.69 1.56
CA THR A 48 17.87 -28.06 2.34
C THR A 48 17.83 -29.53 2.75
N VAL A 49 16.67 -30.08 3.16
CA VAL A 49 16.52 -31.53 3.42
C VAL A 49 16.90 -32.34 2.18
N LEU A 50 16.37 -31.98 1.01
CA LEU A 50 16.65 -32.70 -0.23
C LEU A 50 18.11 -32.56 -0.67
N ALA A 51 18.73 -31.40 -0.44
CA ALA A 51 20.14 -31.17 -0.71
C ALA A 51 21.03 -32.07 0.15
N VAL A 52 20.76 -32.17 1.45
CA VAL A 52 21.49 -33.04 2.38
C VAL A 52 21.30 -34.53 2.05
N GLN A 53 20.15 -34.90 1.48
CA GLN A 53 19.89 -36.26 0.97
C GLN A 53 20.60 -36.58 -0.35
N GLY A 54 21.43 -35.67 -0.89
CA GLY A 54 22.24 -35.89 -2.09
C GLY A 54 21.59 -35.43 -3.39
N GLN A 55 20.46 -34.71 -3.35
CA GLN A 55 19.88 -34.11 -4.56
C GLN A 55 20.63 -32.81 -4.91
N ALA A 56 21.73 -32.93 -5.66
CA ALA A 56 22.66 -31.83 -5.97
C ALA A 56 21.99 -30.58 -6.56
N ALA A 57 20.88 -30.72 -7.29
CA ALA A 57 20.14 -29.59 -7.86
C ALA A 57 19.42 -28.72 -6.80
N GLN A 58 19.20 -29.24 -5.59
CA GLN A 58 18.41 -28.57 -4.56
C GLN A 58 19.20 -27.57 -3.74
N ALA A 59 20.52 -27.76 -3.55
CA ALA A 59 21.37 -26.78 -2.87
C ALA A 59 21.34 -25.39 -3.54
N PRO A 60 21.60 -25.25 -4.86
CA PRO A 60 21.52 -23.95 -5.52
C PRO A 60 20.09 -23.39 -5.57
N ALA A 61 19.05 -24.25 -5.60
CA ALA A 61 17.66 -23.82 -5.53
C ALA A 61 17.31 -23.26 -4.14
N ALA A 62 17.79 -23.90 -3.07
CA ALA A 62 17.64 -23.45 -1.70
C ALA A 62 18.32 -22.09 -1.50
N ARG A 63 19.55 -21.91 -2.01
CA ARG A 63 20.26 -20.61 -1.94
C ARG A 63 19.50 -19.48 -2.62
N LYS A 64 18.90 -19.73 -3.79
CA LYS A 64 18.05 -18.75 -4.48
C LYS A 64 16.83 -18.38 -3.63
N THR A 65 16.16 -19.37 -3.04
CA THR A 65 15.01 -19.13 -2.17
C THR A 65 15.42 -18.36 -0.91
N LEU A 66 16.57 -18.69 -0.31
CA LEU A 66 17.13 -18.01 0.85
C LEU A 66 17.47 -16.55 0.55
N ALA A 67 18.08 -16.26 -0.60
CA ALA A 67 18.36 -14.87 -1.01
C ALA A 67 17.06 -14.05 -1.23
N LEU A 68 16.01 -14.66 -1.78
CA LEU A 68 14.69 -14.03 -1.91
C LEU A 68 14.05 -13.78 -0.55
N PHE A 69 14.20 -14.70 0.39
CA PHE A 69 13.74 -14.56 1.77
C PHE A 69 14.47 -13.39 2.46
N GLU A 70 15.81 -13.36 2.42
CA GLU A 70 16.62 -12.30 3.04
C GLU A 70 16.34 -10.92 2.46
N SER A 71 16.29 -10.78 1.13
CA SER A 71 15.97 -9.50 0.48
C SER A 71 14.55 -9.01 0.81
N SER A 72 13.61 -9.94 0.97
CA SER A 72 12.25 -9.61 1.38
C SER A 72 12.19 -9.19 2.85
N GLN A 73 12.91 -9.90 3.72
CA GLN A 73 13.01 -9.55 5.13
C GLN A 73 13.67 -8.20 5.34
N ALA A 74 14.73 -7.88 4.59
CA ALA A 74 15.38 -6.57 4.65
C ALA A 74 14.40 -5.42 4.34
N ARG A 75 13.51 -5.60 3.34
CA ARG A 75 12.46 -4.61 3.03
C ARG A 75 11.44 -4.45 4.16
N LEU A 76 11.03 -5.55 4.80
CA LEU A 76 10.10 -5.49 5.94
C LEU A 76 10.74 -4.76 7.13
N VAL A 77 12.02 -5.02 7.41
CA VAL A 77 12.77 -4.35 8.48
C VAL A 77 13.03 -2.87 8.18
N ASP A 78 13.11 -2.48 6.91
CA ASP A 78 13.31 -1.09 6.47
C ASP A 78 12.00 -0.28 6.40
N THR A 79 10.85 -0.97 6.48
CA THR A 79 9.52 -0.33 6.42
C THR A 79 9.30 0.76 7.49
N PRO A 80 9.73 0.59 8.76
CA PRO A 80 9.62 1.64 9.79
C PRO A 80 10.20 3.01 9.41
N ARG A 81 11.16 3.07 8.48
CA ARG A 81 11.77 4.34 8.02
C ARG A 81 10.84 5.16 7.12
N HIS A 82 9.82 4.54 6.57
CA HIS A 82 8.96 5.10 5.53
C HIS A 82 7.51 5.29 5.99
N VAL A 83 7.22 4.99 7.26
CA VAL A 83 5.88 5.05 7.87
C VAL A 83 5.86 6.08 9.00
N ASP A 84 4.66 6.42 9.48
CA ASP A 84 4.51 7.32 10.61
C ASP A 84 5.11 6.76 11.91
N ALA A 85 5.37 7.63 12.88
CA ALA A 85 6.03 7.28 14.13
C ALA A 85 5.23 6.31 15.03
N ALA A 86 3.91 6.21 14.88
CA ALA A 86 3.12 5.23 15.64
C ALA A 86 3.26 3.84 15.01
N THR A 87 3.18 3.75 13.69
CA THR A 87 3.41 2.53 12.92
C THR A 87 4.83 2.01 13.11
N ALA A 88 5.84 2.87 13.05
CA ALA A 88 7.24 2.50 13.28
C ALA A 88 7.43 1.84 14.65
N ARG A 89 6.88 2.43 15.72
CA ARG A 89 6.94 1.87 17.07
C ARG A 89 6.25 0.51 17.19
N ALA A 90 5.14 0.30 16.49
CA ALA A 90 4.43 -0.98 16.50
C ALA A 90 5.26 -2.11 15.85
N VAL A 91 5.91 -1.81 14.72
CA VAL A 91 6.84 -2.75 14.05
C VAL A 91 8.06 -3.01 14.93
N GLU A 92 8.68 -1.95 15.47
CA GLU A 92 9.83 -2.06 16.35
C GLU A 92 9.55 -2.90 17.60
N ALA A 93 8.38 -2.75 18.23
CA ALA A 93 8.02 -3.52 19.42
C ALA A 93 7.96 -5.04 19.17
N VAL A 94 7.65 -5.47 17.94
CA VAL A 94 7.59 -6.90 17.57
C VAL A 94 8.93 -7.40 17.05
N TYR A 95 9.70 -6.55 16.37
CA TYR A 95 11.01 -6.90 15.85
C TYR A 95 12.13 -6.84 16.91
N GLN A 96 12.06 -5.91 17.85
CA GLN A 96 13.09 -5.67 18.86
C GLN A 96 12.79 -6.42 20.16
N GLY A 97 13.57 -7.47 20.44
CA GLY A 97 13.54 -8.22 21.69
C GLY A 97 14.56 -9.39 21.67
N PRO A 98 14.95 -9.96 22.84
CA PRO A 98 15.91 -11.07 22.90
C PRO A 98 15.45 -12.36 22.20
N ARG A 99 14.13 -12.50 22.00
CA ARG A 99 13.47 -13.50 21.15
C ARG A 99 12.57 -12.82 20.11
N GLY A 100 12.92 -11.61 19.72
CA GLY A 100 12.17 -10.81 18.75
C GLY A 100 12.21 -11.45 17.38
N VAL A 101 11.26 -11.04 16.53
CA VAL A 101 11.10 -11.57 15.18
C VAL A 101 12.41 -11.52 14.38
N ALA A 102 13.18 -10.43 14.50
CA ALA A 102 14.45 -10.26 13.81
C ALA A 102 15.48 -11.34 14.21
N ALA A 103 15.71 -11.52 15.50
CA ALA A 103 16.72 -12.47 16.00
C ALA A 103 16.42 -13.91 15.58
N THR A 104 15.14 -14.31 15.62
CA THR A 104 14.70 -15.65 15.22
C THR A 104 14.87 -15.88 13.71
N ILE A 105 14.51 -14.89 12.89
CA ILE A 105 14.67 -14.97 11.43
C ILE A 105 16.15 -14.98 11.03
N ASP A 106 16.99 -14.16 11.67
CA ASP A 106 18.43 -14.14 11.41
C ASP A 106 19.10 -15.45 11.84
N ALA A 107 18.67 -16.04 12.96
CA ALA A 107 19.15 -17.35 13.40
C ALA A 107 18.79 -18.44 12.39
N PHE A 108 17.54 -18.45 11.92
CA PHE A 108 17.08 -19.36 10.87
C PHE A 108 17.90 -19.22 9.57
N ALA A 109 18.11 -17.99 9.10
CA ALA A 109 18.90 -17.73 7.89
C ALA A 109 20.34 -18.23 8.04
N ARG A 110 20.99 -17.97 9.19
CA ARG A 110 22.34 -18.49 9.48
C ARG A 110 22.39 -20.01 9.51
N GLN A 111 21.40 -20.66 10.14
CA GLN A 111 21.30 -22.12 10.17
C GLN A 111 21.11 -22.71 8.77
N ALA A 112 20.30 -22.06 7.93
CA ALA A 112 20.08 -22.48 6.55
C ALA A 112 21.36 -22.37 5.71
N HIS A 113 22.11 -21.25 5.81
CA HIS A 113 23.41 -21.12 5.17
C HIS A 113 24.38 -22.21 5.61
N ALA A 114 24.53 -22.42 6.93
CA ALA A 114 25.45 -23.43 7.45
C ALA A 114 25.10 -24.86 6.98
N ALA A 115 23.82 -25.22 6.96
CA ALA A 115 23.39 -26.52 6.46
C ALA A 115 23.65 -26.69 4.96
N LEU A 116 23.42 -25.64 4.16
CA LEU A 116 23.68 -25.65 2.71
C LEU A 116 25.18 -25.70 2.38
N ASP A 117 26.01 -24.93 3.09
CA ASP A 117 27.46 -24.95 2.93
C ASP A 117 28.03 -26.35 3.19
N LEU A 118 27.57 -27.01 4.28
CA LEU A 118 28.00 -28.36 4.64
C LEU A 118 27.47 -29.42 3.65
N ALA A 119 26.24 -29.26 3.14
CA ALA A 119 25.67 -30.15 2.14
C ALA A 119 26.44 -30.09 0.82
N GLU A 120 26.80 -28.90 0.35
CA GLU A 120 27.59 -28.71 -0.87
C GLU A 120 29.02 -29.27 -0.75
N GLN A 121 29.59 -29.25 0.46
CA GLN A 121 30.89 -29.86 0.76
C GLN A 121 30.83 -31.38 0.92
N GLY A 122 29.64 -31.99 0.88
CA GLY A 122 29.46 -33.43 1.15
C GLY A 122 29.85 -33.81 2.58
N SER A 123 29.77 -32.88 3.52
CA SER A 123 30.23 -33.08 4.90
C SER A 123 29.26 -33.98 5.67
N PRO A 124 29.74 -34.96 6.46
CA PRO A 124 28.87 -35.76 7.33
C PRO A 124 28.15 -34.92 8.39
N ARG A 125 28.67 -33.73 8.69
CA ARG A 125 28.07 -32.77 9.64
C ARG A 125 26.84 -32.05 9.09
N ALA A 126 26.53 -32.22 7.80
CA ALA A 126 25.35 -31.60 7.18
C ALA A 126 24.04 -32.10 7.82
N ALA A 127 24.01 -33.35 8.29
CA ALA A 127 22.86 -33.92 8.98
C ALA A 127 22.57 -33.23 10.33
N ASP A 128 23.61 -32.94 11.12
CA ASP A 128 23.48 -32.25 12.41
C ASP A 128 23.03 -30.79 12.23
N ALA A 129 23.58 -30.11 11.22
CA ALA A 129 23.18 -28.75 10.86
C ALA A 129 21.73 -28.71 10.37
N LEU A 130 21.30 -29.70 9.59
CA LEU A 130 19.91 -29.85 9.16
C LEU A 130 18.97 -30.10 10.34
N ALA A 131 19.33 -30.99 11.28
CA ALA A 131 18.53 -31.23 12.46
C ALA A 131 18.31 -29.95 13.28
N THR A 132 19.35 -29.13 13.38
CA THR A 132 19.30 -27.81 14.05
C THR A 132 18.37 -26.84 13.30
N LEU A 133 18.44 -26.78 11.97
CA LEU A 133 17.55 -25.96 11.13
C LEU A 133 16.08 -26.41 11.28
N VAL A 134 15.82 -27.71 11.20
CA VAL A 134 14.47 -28.28 11.33
C VAL A 134 13.90 -27.98 12.72
N ALA A 135 14.67 -28.15 13.79
CA ALA A 135 14.25 -27.81 15.15
C ALA A 135 13.89 -26.33 15.32
N GLY A 136 14.49 -25.42 14.54
CA GLY A 136 14.16 -24.00 14.53
C GLY A 136 12.94 -23.61 13.68
N THR A 137 12.32 -24.55 12.96
CA THR A 137 11.28 -24.26 11.96
C THR A 137 10.02 -23.66 12.60
N ASP A 138 9.54 -24.24 13.70
CA ASP A 138 8.34 -23.71 14.37
C ASP A 138 8.58 -22.31 14.91
N GLY A 139 9.76 -22.05 15.47
CA GLY A 139 10.15 -20.74 15.96
C GLY A 139 10.15 -19.66 14.86
N VAL A 140 10.70 -19.96 13.68
CA VAL A 140 10.66 -19.00 12.56
C VAL A 140 9.26 -18.82 12.02
N LEU A 141 8.42 -19.86 12.00
CA LEU A 141 7.02 -19.74 11.56
C LEU A 141 6.21 -18.84 12.49
N ASP A 142 6.38 -19.00 13.81
CA ASP A 142 5.76 -18.13 14.81
C ASP A 142 6.22 -16.67 14.65
N ALA A 143 7.52 -16.46 14.47
CA ALA A 143 8.08 -15.13 14.24
C ALA A 143 7.51 -14.47 12.97
N LEU A 144 7.43 -15.23 11.87
CA LEU A 144 6.86 -14.75 10.61
C LEU A 144 5.36 -14.50 10.71
N ASN A 145 4.63 -15.29 11.51
CA ASN A 145 3.22 -15.06 11.77
C ASN A 145 2.97 -13.78 12.58
N ALA A 146 3.80 -13.54 13.61
CA ALA A 146 3.78 -12.30 14.37
C ALA A 146 4.08 -11.10 13.47
N ALA A 147 5.08 -11.20 12.58
CA ALA A 147 5.42 -10.16 11.61
C ALA A 147 4.23 -9.81 10.71
N THR A 148 3.61 -10.81 10.08
CA THR A 148 2.45 -10.57 9.20
C THR A 148 1.28 -9.94 9.96
N THR A 149 1.01 -10.42 11.18
CA THR A 149 -0.10 -9.90 11.99
C THR A 149 0.03 -8.40 12.24
N VAL A 150 1.25 -7.93 12.52
CA VAL A 150 1.55 -6.50 12.69
C VAL A 150 1.30 -5.72 11.41
N PHE A 151 1.85 -6.19 10.27
CA PHE A 151 1.64 -5.52 8.99
C PHE A 151 0.16 -5.49 8.57
N ASP A 152 -0.61 -6.55 8.84
CA ASP A 152 -2.04 -6.57 8.57
C ASP A 152 -2.81 -5.57 9.45
N GLN A 153 -2.42 -5.42 10.71
CA GLN A 153 -3.02 -4.43 11.62
C GLN A 153 -2.72 -3.01 11.17
N ILE A 154 -1.48 -2.75 10.75
CA ILE A 154 -1.06 -1.45 10.21
C ILE A 154 -1.87 -1.09 8.98
N GLN A 155 -1.95 -2.00 8.00
CA GLN A 155 -2.69 -1.76 6.76
C GLN A 155 -4.17 -1.49 7.03
N ARG A 156 -4.79 -2.24 7.95
CA ARG A 156 -6.19 -2.01 8.36
C ARG A 156 -6.38 -0.63 9.00
N ASN A 157 -5.53 -0.25 9.94
CA ASN A 157 -5.61 1.04 10.63
C ASN A 157 -5.42 2.23 9.65
N GLN A 158 -4.48 2.12 8.72
CA GLN A 158 -4.25 3.12 7.69
C GLN A 158 -5.45 3.24 6.75
N SER A 159 -5.99 2.10 6.28
CA SER A 159 -7.20 2.09 5.44
C SER A 159 -8.39 2.72 6.14
N ASP A 160 -8.62 2.41 7.42
CA ASP A 160 -9.72 2.99 8.19
C ASP A 160 -9.55 4.49 8.45
N THR A 161 -8.31 4.95 8.60
CA THR A 161 -8.01 6.39 8.76
C THR A 161 -8.25 7.12 7.44
N MET A 162 -7.75 6.58 6.33
CA MET A 162 -7.96 7.13 4.99
C MET A 162 -9.45 7.21 4.63
N MET A 163 -10.24 6.18 4.95
CA MET A 163 -11.69 6.19 4.71
C MET A 163 -12.42 7.25 5.54
N ARG A 164 -12.00 7.47 6.79
CA ARG A 164 -12.55 8.54 7.63
C ARG A 164 -12.25 9.92 7.04
N GLU A 165 -11.01 10.15 6.61
CA GLU A 165 -10.62 11.40 5.95
C GLU A 165 -11.40 11.64 4.65
N LEU A 166 -11.51 10.62 3.79
CA LEU A 166 -12.31 10.71 2.56
C LEU A 166 -13.79 11.03 2.85
N SER A 167 -14.37 10.43 3.88
CA SER A 167 -15.75 10.69 4.28
C SER A 167 -15.93 12.15 4.73
N HIS A 168 -14.99 12.68 5.52
CA HIS A 168 -15.02 14.07 5.97
C HIS A 168 -14.84 15.08 4.82
N ILE A 169 -13.95 14.77 3.86
CA ILE A 169 -13.78 15.61 2.65
C ILE A 169 -15.08 15.64 1.85
N VAL A 170 -15.71 14.48 1.64
CA VAL A 170 -16.97 14.41 0.90
C VAL A 170 -18.09 15.17 1.60
N GLU A 171 -18.21 15.04 2.92
CA GLU A 171 -19.17 15.81 3.72
C GLU A 171 -18.94 17.33 3.57
N SER A 172 -17.66 17.76 3.57
CA SER A 172 -17.29 19.16 3.33
C SER A 172 -17.70 19.63 1.93
N ILE A 173 -17.45 18.83 0.89
CA ILE A 173 -17.85 19.14 -0.49
C ILE A 173 -19.37 19.24 -0.61
N GLN A 174 -20.13 18.35 0.03
CA GLN A 174 -21.58 18.38 0.03
C GLN A 174 -22.13 19.63 0.74
N THR A 175 -21.48 20.06 1.81
CA THR A 175 -21.84 21.29 2.52
C THR A 175 -21.65 22.50 1.60
N VAL A 176 -20.48 22.64 0.96
CA VAL A 176 -20.20 23.72 0.00
C VAL A 176 -21.14 23.68 -1.20
N ALA A 177 -21.43 22.49 -1.74
CA ALA A 177 -22.36 22.32 -2.85
C ALA A 177 -23.79 22.77 -2.47
N ARG A 178 -24.22 22.49 -1.23
CA ARG A 178 -25.53 22.92 -0.70
C ARG A 178 -25.60 24.43 -0.51
N GLU A 179 -24.54 25.04 0.03
CA GLU A 179 -24.45 26.51 0.16
C GLU A 179 -24.47 27.19 -1.21
N ALA A 180 -23.68 26.69 -2.16
CA ALA A 180 -23.68 27.18 -3.54
C ALA A 180 -25.04 26.98 -4.23
N LYS A 181 -25.75 25.87 -3.93
CA LYS A 181 -27.11 25.64 -4.42
C LYS A 181 -28.08 26.71 -3.91
N VAL A 182 -28.02 27.04 -2.62
CA VAL A 182 -28.83 28.13 -2.03
C VAL A 182 -28.52 29.47 -2.67
N VAL A 183 -27.23 29.80 -2.88
CA VAL A 183 -26.81 31.03 -3.55
C VAL A 183 -27.33 31.09 -5.00
N SER A 184 -27.20 29.98 -5.75
CA SER A 184 -27.71 29.89 -7.12
C SER A 184 -29.23 30.07 -7.17
N PHE A 185 -29.96 29.51 -6.21
CA PHE A 185 -31.41 29.68 -6.10
C PHE A 185 -31.78 31.14 -5.80
N ASN A 186 -31.11 31.78 -4.85
CA ASN A 186 -31.34 33.19 -4.54
C ASN A 186 -31.06 34.09 -5.75
N ALA A 187 -30.00 33.80 -6.51
CA ALA A 187 -29.69 34.49 -7.76
C ALA A 187 -30.78 34.29 -8.82
N GLN A 188 -31.35 33.09 -8.95
CA GLN A 188 -32.49 32.84 -9.84
C GLN A 188 -33.72 33.68 -9.45
N VAL A 189 -34.03 33.77 -8.15
CA VAL A 189 -35.16 34.58 -7.65
C VAL A 189 -34.92 36.07 -7.93
N MET A 190 -33.72 36.58 -7.71
CA MET A 190 -33.37 37.97 -8.01
C MET A 190 -33.42 38.28 -9.50
N ALA A 191 -32.92 37.36 -10.34
CA ALA A 191 -32.99 37.47 -11.79
C ALA A 191 -34.45 37.51 -12.28
N ALA A 192 -35.33 36.67 -11.73
CA ALA A 192 -36.75 36.70 -12.06
C ALA A 192 -37.43 38.02 -11.64
N ARG A 193 -37.06 38.58 -10.47
CA ARG A 193 -37.57 39.87 -10.00
C ARG A 193 -37.10 41.07 -10.84
N ALA A 194 -35.88 41.01 -11.39
CA ALA A 194 -35.33 42.05 -12.25
C ALA A 194 -35.92 42.05 -13.68
N ALA A 195 -36.81 41.10 -14.01
CA ALA A 195 -37.49 40.97 -15.29
C ALA A 195 -36.50 41.00 -16.47
N GLU A 196 -36.67 41.93 -17.42
CA GLU A 196 -35.81 42.08 -18.61
C GLU A 196 -34.33 42.25 -18.26
N HIS A 197 -34.00 42.92 -17.15
CA HIS A 197 -32.62 43.16 -16.71
C HIS A 197 -31.96 41.94 -16.03
N GLY A 198 -32.74 40.90 -15.69
CA GLY A 198 -32.24 39.71 -15.01
C GLY A 198 -31.95 38.51 -15.91
N ARG A 199 -32.26 38.58 -17.21
CA ARG A 199 -32.17 37.44 -18.14
C ARG A 199 -30.80 36.76 -18.15
N GLU A 200 -29.72 37.52 -18.24
CA GLU A 200 -28.35 36.97 -18.29
C GLU A 200 -27.94 36.33 -16.95
N PHE A 201 -28.35 36.95 -15.83
CA PHE A 201 -28.12 36.40 -14.49
C PHE A 201 -28.90 35.10 -14.24
N ALA A 202 -30.10 34.95 -14.80
CA ALA A 202 -30.88 33.72 -14.69
C ALA A 202 -30.17 32.52 -15.33
N VAL A 203 -29.52 32.73 -16.49
CA VAL A 203 -28.77 31.68 -17.19
C VAL A 203 -27.59 31.21 -16.35
N VAL A 204 -26.78 32.14 -15.83
CA VAL A 204 -25.62 31.82 -14.98
C VAL A 204 -26.05 31.07 -13.72
N ALA A 205 -27.12 31.52 -13.06
CA ALA A 205 -27.63 30.89 -11.86
C ALA A 205 -28.16 29.46 -12.11
N ASN A 206 -28.77 29.21 -13.28
CA ASN A 206 -29.20 27.87 -13.67
C ASN A 206 -28.03 26.91 -13.96
N VAL A 207 -26.98 27.39 -14.64
CA VAL A 207 -25.75 26.61 -14.86
C VAL A 207 -25.08 26.24 -13.53
N LEU A 208 -24.95 27.21 -12.61
CA LEU A 208 -24.37 26.96 -11.29
C LEU A 208 -25.18 25.94 -10.47
N SER A 209 -26.50 26.01 -10.54
CA SER A 209 -27.42 25.03 -9.93
C SER A 209 -27.24 23.63 -10.52
N GLY A 210 -26.95 23.52 -11.82
CA GLY A 210 -26.58 22.25 -12.47
C GLY A 210 -25.25 21.69 -11.94
N ILE A 211 -24.20 22.53 -11.91
CA ILE A 211 -22.86 22.16 -11.44
C ILE A 211 -22.91 21.63 -10.00
N THR A 212 -23.59 22.32 -9.09
CA THR A 212 -23.72 21.90 -7.68
C THR A 212 -24.40 20.54 -7.52
N THR A 213 -25.36 20.21 -8.39
CA THR A 213 -26.04 18.91 -8.40
C THR A 213 -25.12 17.79 -8.87
N GLU A 214 -24.29 18.07 -9.88
CA GLU A 214 -23.30 17.11 -10.39
C GLU A 214 -22.18 16.86 -9.36
N ILE A 215 -21.72 17.90 -8.67
CA ILE A 215 -20.72 17.77 -7.59
C ILE A 215 -21.22 16.82 -6.49
N ASP A 216 -22.47 16.97 -6.03
CA ASP A 216 -23.05 16.11 -5.00
C ASP A 216 -23.11 14.64 -5.45
N ARG A 217 -23.57 14.40 -6.69
CA ARG A 217 -23.61 13.06 -7.30
C ARG A 217 -22.22 12.42 -7.40
N LEU A 218 -21.22 13.16 -7.90
CA LEU A 218 -19.85 12.65 -8.06
C LEU A 218 -19.20 12.35 -6.71
N SER A 219 -19.46 13.18 -5.69
CA SER A 219 -18.92 12.99 -4.34
C SER A 219 -19.44 11.70 -3.70
N LEU A 220 -20.74 11.40 -3.86
CA LEU A 220 -21.34 10.14 -3.40
C LEU A 220 -20.78 8.92 -4.14
N GLN A 221 -20.56 9.03 -5.45
CA GLN A 221 -19.94 7.96 -6.24
C GLN A 221 -18.51 7.67 -5.78
N ALA A 222 -17.71 8.69 -5.47
CA ALA A 222 -16.35 8.53 -5.00
C ALA A 222 -16.28 7.72 -3.69
N VAL A 223 -17.15 8.02 -2.71
CA VAL A 223 -17.22 7.24 -1.44
C VAL A 223 -17.66 5.80 -1.68
N SER A 224 -18.65 5.59 -2.56
CA SER A 224 -19.13 4.25 -2.90
C SER A 224 -18.04 3.40 -3.57
N LEU A 225 -17.25 3.99 -4.47
CA LEU A 225 -16.12 3.33 -5.12
C LEU A 225 -15.01 3.00 -4.13
N ALA A 226 -14.64 3.95 -3.27
CA ALA A 226 -13.66 3.72 -2.20
C ALA A 226 -14.11 2.61 -1.23
N GLY A 227 -15.40 2.56 -0.90
CA GLY A 227 -15.99 1.52 -0.07
C GLY A 227 -15.96 0.11 -0.70
N ARG A 228 -16.19 0.00 -2.01
CA ARG A 228 -16.17 -1.29 -2.74
C ARG A 228 -14.78 -1.90 -2.84
N GLY A 229 -13.73 -1.09 -2.91
CA GLY A 229 -12.33 -1.57 -2.92
C GLY A 229 -11.97 -2.41 -1.69
N ARG A 230 -12.62 -2.19 -0.53
CA ARG A 230 -12.42 -2.99 0.69
C ARG A 230 -13.09 -4.36 0.68
N GLN A 231 -14.14 -4.58 -0.10
CA GLN A 231 -14.85 -5.87 -0.13
C GLN A 231 -14.20 -6.89 -1.07
N ALA A 232 -13.33 -6.42 -1.96
CA ALA A 232 -12.64 -7.24 -2.95
C ALA A 232 -11.19 -7.60 -2.57
N ALA A 233 -10.69 -7.09 -1.45
CA ALA A 233 -9.36 -7.36 -0.89
C ALA A 233 -9.50 -8.16 0.42
#